data_AF-W7XVT7-F1
#
_entry.id   AF-W7XVT7-F1
#
_cell.length_a   1.000
_cell.length_b   1.000
_cell.length_c   1.000
_cell.angle_alpha   90.00
_cell.angle_beta   90.00
_cell.angle_gamma   90.00
#
_symmetry.space_group_name_H-M   'P 1'
#
loop_
_entity.id
_entity.type
_entity.pdbx_description
1 polymer ?
#
loop_
_entity_poly.entity_id
_entity_poly.type
_entity_poly.pdbx_seq_one_letter_code
_entity_poly.pdbx_strand_id
1 'polypeptide(L)'
;MDVTILSELVLDNILGIKDLRTDNRIDFVGGIRGLGELSRRVDSGEMKVAFAMYPVSMQQLIDIADTGNIMPPKTTWFEPKLRSGLVIHKLD
;
A
#
# COMPACT_ATOMS: atom_id res chain seq x y z
N MET A 1 4.70 11.50 1.30
CA MET A 1 3.37 11.05 0.83
C MET A 1 2.48 10.83 2.05
N ASP A 2 1.16 10.91 1.93
CA ASP A 2 0.25 10.67 3.07
C ASP A 2 0.51 9.31 3.75
N VAL A 3 0.87 8.30 2.96
CA VAL A 3 1.17 6.97 3.46
C VAL A 3 2.46 6.89 4.29
N THR A 4 3.42 7.77 3.99
CA THR A 4 4.63 7.95 4.80
C THR A 4 4.25 8.51 6.18
N ILE A 5 3.39 9.54 6.19
CA ILE A 5 2.91 10.18 7.42
C ILE A 5 2.16 9.16 8.30
N LEU A 6 1.24 8.38 7.71
CA LEU A 6 0.53 7.33 8.42
C LEU A 6 1.50 6.28 8.99
N SER A 7 2.46 5.81 8.18
CA SER A 7 3.39 4.76 8.58
C SER A 7 4.31 5.22 9.73
N GLU A 8 4.92 6.40 9.62
CA GLU A 8 5.88 6.89 10.61
C GLU A 8 5.18 7.38 11.88
N LEU A 9 4.18 8.26 11.73
CA LEU A 9 3.60 8.94 12.89
C LEU A 9 2.58 8.08 13.63
N VAL A 10 1.83 7.23 12.93
CA VAL A 10 0.75 6.44 13.54
C VAL A 10 1.17 4.99 13.70
N LEU A 11 1.57 4.31 12.63
CA LEU A 11 1.85 2.88 12.70
C LEU A 11 3.11 2.60 13.53
N ASP A 12 4.21 3.31 13.29
CA ASP A 12 5.44 3.16 14.07
C ASP A 12 5.33 3.87 15.43
N ASN A 13 5.29 5.21 15.44
CA ASN A 13 5.45 5.98 16.68
C ASN A 13 4.33 5.77 17.72
N ILE A 14 3.09 5.52 17.29
CA ILE A 14 1.95 5.34 18.20
C ILE A 14 1.63 3.86 18.43
N LEU A 15 1.60 3.04 17.38
CA LEU A 15 1.16 1.64 17.47
C LEU A 15 2.32 0.63 17.58
N GLY A 16 3.57 1.08 17.36
CA GLY A 16 4.77 0.25 17.44
C GLY A 16 4.88 -0.80 16.33
N ILE A 17 4.23 -0.59 15.19
CA ILE A 17 4.26 -1.46 14.01
C ILE A 17 5.38 -0.96 13.09
N LYS A 18 6.57 -1.56 13.24
CA LYS A 18 7.79 -1.10 12.56
C LYS A 18 7.94 -1.63 11.13
N ASP A 19 7.69 -2.93 10.96
CA ASP A 19 7.79 -3.58 9.65
C ASP A 19 6.43 -4.12 9.22
N LEU A 20 5.82 -3.41 8.27
CA LEU A 20 4.51 -3.75 7.69
C LEU A 20 4.51 -5.07 6.90
N ARG A 21 5.68 -5.67 6.66
CA ARG A 21 5.82 -6.94 5.94
C ARG A 21 5.76 -8.14 6.88
N THR A 22 6.10 -7.96 8.15
CA THR A 22 6.32 -9.06 9.11
C THR A 22 5.48 -8.93 10.38
N ASP A 23 4.97 -7.74 10.72
CA ASP A 23 4.09 -7.57 11.88
C ASP A 23 2.73 -8.23 11.62
N ASN A 24 2.31 -9.14 12.52
CA ASN A 24 1.05 -9.87 12.41
C ASN A 24 -0.18 -9.04 12.77
N ARG A 25 -0.01 -7.81 13.31
CA ARG A 25 -1.11 -6.91 13.70
C ARG A 25 -1.61 -6.04 12.55
N ILE A 26 -1.01 -6.15 11.36
CA ILE A 26 -1.41 -5.41 10.17
C ILE A 26 -1.75 -6.36 9.02
N ASP A 27 -2.84 -6.07 8.32
CA ASP A 27 -3.20 -6.76 7.09
C ASP A 27 -3.74 -5.77 6.04
N PHE A 28 -3.71 -6.18 4.78
CA PHE A 28 -4.00 -5.33 3.63
C PHE A 28 -5.17 -5.89 2.83
N VAL A 29 -6.19 -5.06 2.63
CA VAL A 29 -7.30 -5.37 1.75
C VAL A 29 -6.93 -4.97 0.31
N GLY A 30 -6.94 -5.93 -0.60
CA GLY A 30 -6.68 -5.68 -2.02
C GLY A 30 -7.77 -4.81 -2.66
N GLY A 31 -7.37 -3.97 -3.62
CA GLY A 31 -8.24 -2.94 -4.21
C GLY A 31 -9.60 -3.43 -4.72
N ILE A 32 -9.67 -4.65 -5.24
CA ILE A 32 -10.92 -5.26 -5.76
C ILE A 32 -12.03 -5.42 -4.71
N ARG A 33 -11.67 -5.55 -3.43
CA ARG A 33 -12.65 -5.70 -2.33
C ARG A 33 -13.14 -4.34 -1.82
N GLY A 34 -12.35 -3.29 -2.01
CA GLY A 34 -12.69 -1.91 -1.67
C GLY A 34 -12.98 -1.67 -0.18
N LEU A 35 -13.67 -0.55 0.09
CA LEU A 35 -14.00 -0.08 1.44
C LEU A 35 -14.94 -1.01 2.20
N GLY A 36 -15.78 -1.78 1.50
CA GLY A 36 -16.74 -2.69 2.15
C GLY A 36 -16.06 -3.78 2.97
N GLU A 37 -14.96 -4.35 2.46
CA GLU A 37 -14.19 -5.35 3.21
C GLU A 37 -13.44 -4.73 4.39
N LEU A 38 -12.98 -3.48 4.29
CA LEU A 38 -12.39 -2.76 5.42
C LEU A 38 -13.40 -2.58 6.55
N SER A 39 -14.62 -2.12 6.23
CA SER A 39 -15.70 -1.98 7.21
C SER A 39 -16.03 -3.32 7.86
N ARG A 40 -16.27 -4.35 7.04
CA ARG A 40 -16.61 -5.70 7.52
C ARG A 40 -15.62 -6.23 8.55
N ARG A 41 -14.31 -6.05 8.33
CA ARG A 41 -13.26 -6.53 9.24
C ARG A 41 -13.22 -5.78 10.57
N VAL A 42 -13.54 -4.49 10.56
CA VAL A 42 -13.63 -3.71 11.81
C VAL A 42 -14.92 -4.07 12.55
N ASP A 43 -16.04 -4.11 11.84
CA ASP A 43 -17.37 -4.40 12.41
C ASP A 43 -17.45 -5.82 12.98
N SER A 44 -16.76 -6.79 12.38
CA SER A 44 -16.68 -8.16 12.89
C SER A 44 -15.74 -8.32 14.09
N GLY A 45 -14.95 -7.31 14.42
CA GLY A 45 -13.92 -7.36 15.46
C GLY A 45 -12.64 -8.09 15.07
N GLU A 46 -12.51 -8.51 13.80
CA GLU A 46 -11.28 -9.12 13.24
C GLU A 46 -10.11 -8.14 13.33
N MET A 47 -10.37 -6.85 13.04
CA MET A 47 -9.42 -5.75 13.16
C MET A 47 -9.97 -4.66 14.09
N LYS A 48 -9.08 -3.89 14.72
CA LYS A 48 -9.49 -2.78 15.62
C LYS A 48 -9.77 -1.47 14.89
N VAL A 49 -9.13 -1.26 13.76
CA VAL A 49 -9.23 -0.03 12.96
C VAL A 49 -8.83 -0.34 11.52
N ALA A 50 -9.37 0.42 10.58
CA ALA A 50 -8.99 0.40 9.18
C ALA A 50 -8.61 1.81 8.72
N PHE A 51 -7.60 1.90 7.86
CA PHE A 51 -7.18 3.14 7.21
C PHE A 51 -7.41 3.03 5.71
N ALA A 52 -8.13 3.99 5.14
CA ALA A 52 -8.30 4.13 3.70
C ALA A 52 -7.60 5.41 3.24
N MET A 53 -6.82 5.32 2.16
CA MET A 53 -6.01 6.42 1.66
C MET A 53 -6.39 6.75 0.23
N TYR A 54 -6.27 8.01 -0.15
CA TYR A 54 -6.42 8.39 -1.55
C TYR A 54 -5.33 7.73 -2.39
N PRO A 55 -5.67 7.24 -3.59
CA PRO A 55 -4.69 6.66 -4.48
C PRO A 55 -3.68 7.73 -4.90
N VAL A 56 -2.42 7.33 -4.93
CA VAL A 56 -1.33 8.16 -5.41
C VAL A 56 -1.50 8.38 -6.91
N SER A 57 -1.24 9.59 -7.38
CA SER A 57 -1.36 9.88 -8.82
C SER A 57 -0.22 9.22 -9.60
N MET A 58 -0.45 9.00 -10.90
CA MET A 58 0.61 8.49 -11.79
C MET A 58 1.82 9.43 -11.83
N GLN A 59 1.60 10.74 -11.78
CA GLN A 59 2.68 11.71 -11.75
C GLN A 59 3.51 11.57 -10.46
N GLN A 60 2.85 11.49 -9.30
CA GLN A 60 3.55 11.27 -8.03
C GLN A 60 4.36 9.98 -8.04
N LEU A 61 3.85 8.93 -8.67
CA LEU A 61 4.56 7.66 -8.78
C LEU A 61 5.82 7.78 -9.64
N ILE A 62 5.74 8.50 -10.77
CA ILE A 62 6.87 8.78 -11.65
C ILE A 62 7.91 9.64 -10.92
N ASP A 63 7.48 10.72 -10.25
CA ASP A 63 8.37 11.63 -9.52
C ASP A 63 9.16 10.89 -8.41
N ILE A 64 8.54 9.92 -7.73
CA ILE A 64 9.22 9.11 -6.71
C ILE A 64 10.26 8.18 -7.34
N ALA A 65 9.93 7.56 -8.47
CA ALA A 65 10.88 6.71 -9.20
C ALA A 65 12.09 7.52 -9.69
N ASP A 66 11.85 8.73 -10.22
CA ASP A 66 12.89 9.62 -10.73
C ASP A 66 13.81 10.18 -9.62
N THR A 67 13.29 10.33 -8.40
CA THR A 67 14.08 10.78 -7.25
C THR A 67 14.90 9.67 -6.57
N GLY A 68 14.81 8.42 -7.05
CA GLY A 68 15.50 7.27 -6.46
C GLY A 68 14.95 6.85 -5.09
N ASN A 69 13.81 7.41 -4.68
CA ASN A 69 13.15 7.09 -3.42
C ASN A 69 12.34 5.80 -3.54
N ILE A 70 12.20 5.07 -2.43
CA ILE A 70 11.44 3.82 -2.38
C ILE A 70 10.04 4.10 -1.82
N MET A 71 9.02 3.70 -2.58
CA MET A 71 7.63 3.68 -2.10
C MET A 71 7.50 2.72 -0.91
N PRO A 72 6.79 3.09 0.18
CA PRO A 72 6.51 2.14 1.25
C PRO A 72 5.79 0.90 0.72
N PRO A 73 5.97 -0.28 1.34
CA PRO A 73 5.41 -1.52 0.83
C PRO A 73 3.87 -1.48 0.75
N LYS A 74 3.31 -2.07 -0.31
CA LYS A 74 1.86 -2.29 -0.52
C LYS A 74 1.01 -1.00 -0.57
N THR A 75 1.62 0.13 -0.92
CA THR A 75 0.96 1.45 -1.01
C THR A 75 0.24 1.70 -2.33
N THR A 76 0.42 0.81 -3.31
CA THR A 76 -0.25 0.84 -4.61
C THR A 76 -0.74 -0.54 -5.01
N TRP A 77 -1.94 -0.60 -5.59
CA TRP A 77 -2.49 -1.78 -6.23
C TRP A 77 -2.62 -1.55 -7.73
N PHE A 78 -1.89 -2.31 -8.54
CA PHE A 78 -1.98 -2.27 -10.00
C PHE A 78 -2.90 -3.37 -10.53
N GLU A 79 -3.75 -3.01 -11.48
CA GLU A 79 -4.60 -3.94 -12.20
C GLU A 79 -4.50 -3.69 -13.72
N PRO A 80 -4.25 -4.75 -14.52
CA PRO A 80 -3.91 -6.10 -14.12
C PRO A 80 -2.52 -6.17 -13.46
N LYS A 81 -2.32 -7.14 -12.56
CA LYS A 81 -0.95 -7.43 -12.07
C LYS A 81 -0.08 -7.77 -13.28
N LEU A 82 1.08 -7.11 -13.39
CA LEU A 82 2.07 -7.45 -14.40
C LEU A 82 2.39 -8.94 -14.29
N ARG A 83 2.12 -9.70 -15.35
CA ARG A 83 2.50 -11.11 -15.40
C ARG A 83 4.03 -11.16 -15.43
N SER A 84 4.63 -11.90 -14.50
CA SER A 84 6.07 -12.16 -14.52
C SER A 84 6.45 -12.79 -15.86
N GLY A 85 7.39 -12.18 -16.60
CA GLY A 85 7.85 -12.69 -17.91
C GLY A 85 7.74 -11.74 -19.10
N LEU A 86 7.45 -10.44 -18.89
CA LEU A 86 7.51 -9.46 -19.99
C LEU A 86 8.97 -9.22 -20.40
N VAL A 87 9.38 -9.76 -21.55
CA VAL A 87 10.66 -9.47 -22.19
C VAL A 87 10.45 -8.36 -23.21
N ILE A 88 11.13 -7.22 -23.03
CA ILE A 88 11.15 -6.14 -24.01
C ILE A 88 12.42 -6.28 -24.83
N HIS A 89 12.29 -6.69 -26.09
CA HIS A 89 13.36 -6.62 -27.08
C HIS A 89 13.11 -5.40 -27.95
N LYS A 90 13.91 -4.34 -27.78
CA LYS A 90 13.90 -3.22 -28.73
C LYS A 90 14.45 -3.75 -30.05
N LEU A 91 13.64 -3.68 -31.11
CA LEU A 91 14.12 -3.83 -32.47
C LEU A 91 14.62 -2.44 -32.88
N ASP A 92 15.90 -2.39 -33.25
CA ASP A 92 16.49 -1.20 -33.88
C ASP A 92 15.91 -0.99 -35.29
#